data_AF-A0A0M2GFV1-F1
#
_entry.id   AF-A0A0M2GFV1-F1
#
_cell.length_a   1.000
_cell.length_b   1.000
_cell.length_c   1.000
_cell.angle_alpha   90.00
_cell.angle_beta   90.00
_cell.angle_gamma   90.00
#
_symmetry.space_group_name_H-M   'P 1'
#
loop_
_entity.id
_entity.type
_entity.pdbx_description
1 polymer ?
#
loop_
_entity_poly.entity_id
_entity_poly.type
_entity_poly.pdbx_seq_one_letter_code
_entity_poly.pdbx_strand_id
1 'polypeptide(L)'
;FTDMYPSANGRPSMPPQILAAAITLQALHGLSDFETVQELRCDLRWKAGCGLGLHDMAFDPSLLAYFRRRLARSARPNRIFD
;
A
#
# COMPACT_ATOMS: atom_id res chain seq x y z
N PHE A 1 -5.32 5.71 9.30
CA PHE A 1 -4.94 6.34 8.02
C PHE A 1 -5.85 7.50 7.61
N THR A 2 -7.03 7.70 8.20
CA THR A 2 -7.97 8.77 7.81
C THR A 2 -7.35 10.18 7.85
N ASP A 3 -6.46 10.43 8.81
CA ASP A 3 -5.69 11.66 8.96
C ASP A 3 -4.82 12.01 7.75
N MET A 4 -4.42 11.02 6.94
CA MET A 4 -3.64 11.20 5.72
C MET A 4 -4.49 11.63 4.51
N TYR A 5 -5.82 11.48 4.58
CA TYR A 5 -6.75 11.67 3.47
C TYR A 5 -7.92 12.57 3.92
N PRO A 6 -7.76 13.91 3.90
CA PRO A 6 -8.82 14.83 4.28
C PRO A 6 -10.04 14.68 3.35
N SER A 7 -11.25 14.62 3.93
CA SER A 7 -12.48 14.22 3.24
C SER A 7 -12.90 15.13 2.08
N ALA A 8 -12.37 16.36 2.01
CA ALA A 8 -12.61 17.29 0.90
C ALA A 8 -12.17 16.73 -0.46
N ASN A 9 -11.22 15.78 -0.48
CA ASN A 9 -10.68 15.17 -1.70
C ASN A 9 -11.35 13.82 -2.07
N GLY A 10 -12.44 13.43 -1.39
CA GLY A 10 -13.14 12.17 -1.61
C GLY A 10 -12.44 10.94 -1.02
N ARG A 11 -13.04 9.75 -1.25
CA ARG A 11 -12.47 8.46 -0.82
C ARG A 11 -11.25 8.13 -1.71
N PRO A 12 -10.12 7.70 -1.14
CA PRO A 12 -8.96 7.31 -1.95
C PRO A 12 -9.29 6.13 -2.86
N SER A 13 -8.75 6.13 -4.08
CA SER A 13 -8.96 5.07 -5.08
C SER A 13 -8.54 3.69 -4.59
N MET A 14 -7.50 3.63 -3.72
CA MET A 14 -7.11 2.42 -3.02
C MET A 14 -7.25 2.59 -1.51
N PRO A 15 -7.85 1.60 -0.81
CA PRO A 15 -7.84 1.57 0.64
C PRO A 15 -6.40 1.64 1.19
N PRO A 16 -6.10 2.56 2.11
CA PRO A 16 -4.73 2.73 2.63
C PRO A 16 -4.22 1.52 3.41
N GLN A 17 -5.12 0.66 3.90
CA GLN A 17 -4.77 -0.60 4.56
C GLN A 17 -4.06 -1.58 3.60
N ILE A 18 -4.50 -1.65 2.34
CA ILE A 18 -3.86 -2.49 1.31
C ILE A 18 -2.44 -2.00 1.03
N LEU A 19 -2.26 -0.67 0.93
CA LEU A 19 -0.95 -0.06 0.70
C LEU A 19 -0.01 -0.25 1.89
N ALA A 20 -0.54 -0.20 3.12
CA ALA A 20 0.24 -0.48 4.32
C ALA A 20 0.73 -1.93 4.34
N ALA A 21 -0.16 -2.91 4.09
CA ALA A 21 0.21 -4.32 4.01
C ALA A 21 1.26 -4.58 2.91
N ALA A 22 1.08 -3.97 1.73
CA ALA A 22 2.03 -4.08 0.62
C ALA A 22 3.42 -3.56 0.99
N ILE A 23 3.52 -2.42 1.68
CA ILE A 23 4.83 -1.87 2.11
C ILE A 23 5.46 -2.72 3.20
N THR A 24 4.67 -3.30 4.10
CA THR A 24 5.20 -4.23 5.11
C THR A 24 5.81 -5.45 4.45
N LEU A 25 5.10 -6.10 3.51
CA LEU A 25 5.63 -7.25 2.77
C LEU A 25 6.82 -6.85 1.90
N GLN A 26 6.76 -5.70 1.23
CA GLN A 26 7.89 -5.14 0.48
C GLN A 26 9.15 -5.06 1.35
N ALA A 27 9.03 -4.51 2.56
CA ALA A 27 10.16 -4.37 3.49
C ALA A 27 10.68 -5.74 3.97
N LEU A 28 9.78 -6.69 4.25
CA LEU A 28 10.16 -8.05 4.66
C LEU A 28 10.89 -8.83 3.57
N HIS A 29 10.51 -8.62 2.30
CA HIS A 29 11.07 -9.32 1.15
C HIS A 29 12.20 -8.54 0.43
N GLY A 30 12.49 -7.30 0.84
CA GLY A 30 13.55 -6.49 0.25
C GLY A 30 13.29 -6.07 -1.20
N LEU A 31 12.02 -5.91 -1.60
CA LEU A 31 11.62 -5.66 -2.99
C LEU A 31 11.55 -4.17 -3.34
N SER A 32 11.75 -3.85 -4.62
CA SER A 32 11.41 -2.54 -5.17
C SER A 32 9.88 -2.34 -5.27
N ASP A 33 9.44 -1.10 -5.49
CA ASP A 33 8.01 -0.79 -5.68
C ASP A 33 7.44 -1.51 -6.90
N PHE A 34 8.25 -1.63 -7.96
CA PHE A 34 7.85 -2.32 -9.17
C PHE A 34 7.69 -3.82 -8.91
N GLU A 35 8.70 -4.46 -8.32
CA GLU A 35 8.67 -5.88 -7.98
C GLU A 35 7.50 -6.20 -7.03
N THR A 36 7.30 -5.39 -6.00
CA THR A 36 6.17 -5.52 -5.07
C THR A 36 4.83 -5.55 -5.81
N VAL A 37 4.64 -4.66 -6.79
CA VAL A 37 3.41 -4.65 -7.59
C VAL A 37 3.32 -5.84 -8.54
N GLN A 38 4.45 -6.35 -9.06
CA GLN A 38 4.43 -7.58 -9.85
C GLN A 38 4.01 -8.78 -9.00
N GLU A 39 4.53 -8.92 -7.79
CA GLU A 39 4.11 -9.96 -6.84
C GLU A 39 2.61 -9.85 -6.51
N LEU A 40 2.11 -8.63 -6.27
CA LEU A 40 0.67 -8.40 -6.05
C LEU A 40 -0.21 -8.74 -7.26
N ARG A 41 0.34 -8.77 -8.48
CA ARG A 41 -0.39 -9.13 -9.70
C ARG A 41 -0.37 -10.64 -9.94
N CYS A 42 0.75 -11.30 -9.65
CA CYS A 42 1.04 -12.65 -10.10
C CYS A 42 0.99 -13.72 -9.00
N ASP A 43 1.20 -13.37 -7.73
CA ASP A 43 1.19 -14.32 -6.61
C ASP A 43 -0.08 -14.18 -5.75
N LEU A 44 -0.83 -15.28 -5.66
CA LEU A 44 -2.02 -15.41 -4.81
C LEU A 44 -1.73 -15.15 -3.33
N ARG A 45 -0.55 -15.52 -2.83
CA ARG A 45 -0.15 -15.32 -1.44
C ARG A 45 -0.05 -13.83 -1.12
N TRP A 46 0.53 -13.06 -2.03
CA TRP A 46 0.63 -11.61 -1.92
C TRP A 46 -0.75 -10.94 -2.00
N LYS A 47 -1.61 -11.39 -2.93
CA LYS A 47 -3.00 -10.91 -3.00
C LYS A 47 -3.77 -11.17 -1.70
N ALA A 48 -3.69 -12.40 -1.19
CA ALA A 48 -4.33 -12.77 0.07
C ALA A 48 -3.80 -11.95 1.26
N GLY A 49 -2.47 -11.80 1.36
CA GLY A 49 -1.82 -11.03 2.43
C GLY A 49 -2.16 -9.54 2.42
N CYS A 50 -2.45 -8.97 1.25
CA CYS A 50 -2.83 -7.56 1.11
C CYS A 50 -4.35 -7.32 1.02
N GLY A 51 -5.18 -8.36 1.09
CA GLY A 51 -6.64 -8.24 0.98
C GLY A 51 -7.13 -7.89 -0.43
N LEU A 52 -6.37 -8.24 -1.47
CA LEU A 52 -6.77 -8.11 -2.87
C LEU A 52 -7.55 -9.36 -3.31
N GLY A 53 -8.59 -9.14 -4.11
CA GLY A 53 -9.34 -10.20 -4.77
C GLY A 53 -8.52 -10.88 -5.88
N LEU A 54 -8.93 -12.10 -6.25
CA LEU A 54 -8.25 -12.90 -7.27
C LEU A 54 -8.08 -12.16 -8.61
N HIS A 55 -9.11 -11.39 -8.99
CA HIS A 55 -9.16 -10.65 -10.25
C HIS A 55 -8.71 -9.19 -10.14
N ASP A 56 -8.27 -8.75 -8.94
CA ASP A 56 -7.79 -7.38 -8.78
C ASP A 56 -6.42 -7.23 -9.45
N MET A 57 -6.27 -6.14 -10.20
CA MET A 57 -5.06 -5.80 -10.96
C MET A 57 -3.98 -5.09 -10.13
N ALA A 58 -4.15 -5.04 -8.81
CA ALA A 58 -3.40 -4.20 -7.87
C ALA A 58 -3.46 -2.71 -8.26
N PHE A 59 -2.31 -2.02 -8.32
CA PHE A 59 -2.23 -0.58 -8.61
C PHE A 59 -0.93 -0.24 -9.35
N ASP A 60 -0.73 1.04 -9.66
CA ASP A 60 0.52 1.53 -10.22
C ASP A 60 1.63 1.63 -9.12
N PRO A 61 2.88 1.22 -9.39
CA PRO A 61 3.97 1.26 -8.40
C PRO A 61 4.18 2.63 -7.75
N SER A 62 3.94 3.73 -8.47
CA SER A 62 4.10 5.08 -7.92
C SER A 62 3.21 5.37 -6.72
N LEU A 63 2.12 4.60 -6.54
CA LEU A 63 1.22 4.73 -5.41
C LEU A 63 1.90 4.36 -4.08
N LEU A 64 2.87 3.44 -4.07
CA LEU A 64 3.65 3.09 -2.87
C LEU A 64 4.55 4.25 -2.45
N ALA A 65 5.26 4.85 -3.41
CA ALA A 65 6.07 6.05 -3.17
C ALA A 65 5.19 7.22 -2.66
N TYR A 66 4.03 7.43 -3.27
CA TYR A 66 3.09 8.46 -2.84
C TYR A 66 2.56 8.22 -1.42
N PHE A 67 2.20 6.98 -1.11
CA PHE A 67 1.73 6.59 0.22
C PHE A 67 2.80 6.82 1.28
N ARG A 68 4.05 6.41 1.04
CA ARG A 68 5.18 6.64 1.96
C ARG A 68 5.42 8.14 2.20
N ARG A 69 5.40 8.97 1.15
CA ARG A 69 5.52 10.44 1.28
C ARG A 69 4.42 11.03 2.16
N ARG A 70 3.19 10.54 2.00
CA ARG A 70 2.05 11.01 2.78
C ARG A 70 2.11 10.53 4.23
N LEU A 71 2.57 9.30 4.46
CA LEU A 71 2.77 8.73 5.77
C LEU A 71 3.85 9.50 6.55
N ALA A 72 4.98 9.81 5.91
CA ALA A 72 6.07 10.59 6.51
C ALA A 72 5.63 11.99 6.96
N ARG A 73 4.62 12.58 6.30
CA ARG A 73 4.04 13.89 6.65
C ARG A 73 2.90 13.80 7.68
N SER A 74 2.49 12.60 8.06
CA SER A 74 1.38 12.39 8.99
C SER A 74 1.83 12.60 10.45
N ALA A 75 0.87 12.77 11.35
CA ALA A 75 1.14 12.92 12.78
C ALA A 75 1.77 11.67 13.43
N ARG A 76 1.73 10.50 12.76
CA ARG A 76 2.28 9.24 13.26
C ARG A 76 3.01 8.51 12.13
N PRO A 77 4.21 8.93 11.73
CA PRO A 77 4.88 8.39 10.54
C PRO A 77 5.27 6.90 10.67
N ASN A 78 5.45 6.39 11.89
CA ASN A 78 5.89 5.02 12.15
C ASN A 78 4.74 4.01 12.36
N ARG A 79 3.47 4.43 12.23
CA ARG A 79 2.26 3.65 12.58
C ARG A 79 2.08 2.29 11.89
N ILE A 80 2.90 1.95 10.90
CA ILE A 80 2.85 0.65 10.23
C ILE A 80 3.52 -0.41 11.11
N PHE A 81 4.45 0.00 11.97
CA PHE A 81 5.25 -0.86 12.83
C PHE A 81 4.96 -0.66 14.33
N ASP A 82 4.02 0.24 14.66
CA ASP A 82 3.49 0.43 16.03
C ASP A 82 2.34 -0.54 16.29
#